data_AF-A0A2R6IKT2-F1
#
_entry.id   AF-A0A2R6IKT2-F1
#
_cell.length_a   1.000
_cell.length_b   1.000
_cell.length_c   1.000
_cell.angle_alpha   90.00
_cell.angle_beta   90.00
_cell.angle_gamma   90.00
#
_symmetry.space_group_name_H-M   'P 1'
#
loop_
_entity.id
_entity.type
_entity.pdbx_description
1 polymer ?
#
loop_
_entity_poly.entity_id
_entity_poly.type
_entity_poly.pdbx_seq_one_letter_code
_entity_poly.pdbx_strand_id
1 'polypeptide(L)'
;MTTSPAGLLLVFVYVGAVVLSVPVALVAYALSTRSRTFRGTLGWVAAGVAGLVLAGATALAAFADPTVGLVFAALVAAAGVVLAAFPLYIGRLLVERWTPLGPDAALEYATLGWPVAMVAGFVVFLAPGGPARDNLTFLSGPVAAIAWTVMGLVVTLGPGVAGYGLYRLVDRLG
;
A
#
# COMPACT_ATOMS: atom_id res chain seq x y z
N MET A 1 22.26 14.50 -15.93
CA MET A 1 21.00 13.76 -15.68
C MET A 1 20.59 14.03 -14.24
N THR A 2 19.55 14.83 -14.03
CA THR A 2 19.13 15.26 -12.69
C THR A 2 17.94 14.42 -12.26
N THR A 3 18.12 13.54 -11.28
CA THR A 3 17.00 12.99 -10.50
C THR A 3 16.22 14.15 -9.92
N SER A 4 14.97 14.36 -10.35
CA SER A 4 14.15 15.42 -9.76
C SER A 4 13.90 15.07 -8.28
N PRO A 5 14.03 16.03 -7.34
CA PRO A 5 13.74 15.78 -5.93
C PRO A 5 12.35 15.18 -5.70
N ALA A 6 11.37 15.58 -6.54
CA ALA A 6 10.01 15.05 -6.53
C ALA A 6 9.95 13.55 -6.89
N GLY A 7 10.68 13.09 -7.90
CA GLY A 7 10.72 11.67 -8.27
C GLY A 7 11.30 10.80 -7.15
N LEU A 8 12.33 11.31 -6.48
CA LEU A 8 13.00 10.61 -5.38
C LEU A 8 12.11 10.53 -4.12
N LEU A 9 11.36 11.59 -3.84
CA LEU A 9 10.33 11.62 -2.80
C LEU A 9 9.23 10.58 -3.04
N LEU A 10 8.73 10.46 -4.27
CA LEU A 10 7.72 9.46 -4.63
C LEU A 10 8.22 8.03 -4.38
N VAL A 11 9.48 7.75 -4.73
CA VAL A 11 10.10 6.44 -4.47
C VAL A 11 10.15 6.16 -2.97
N PHE A 12 10.60 7.11 -2.15
CA PHE A 12 10.65 6.92 -0.69
C PHE A 12 9.28 6.70 -0.06
N VAL A 13 8.27 7.48 -0.48
CA VAL A 13 6.89 7.31 -0.01
C VAL A 13 6.37 5.92 -0.37
N TYR A 14 6.62 5.47 -1.60
CA TYR A 14 6.22 4.14 -2.04
C TYR A 14 6.95 3.03 -1.28
N VAL A 15 8.27 3.13 -1.11
CA VAL A 15 9.06 2.17 -0.32
C VAL A 15 8.56 2.11 1.12
N GLY A 16 8.27 3.26 1.74
CA GLY A 16 7.67 3.34 3.07
C GLY A 16 6.33 2.58 3.12
N ALA A 17 5.46 2.77 2.12
CA ALA A 17 4.20 2.05 2.02
C ALA A 17 4.39 0.54 1.80
N VAL A 18 5.37 0.11 1.00
CA VAL A 18 5.72 -1.31 0.83
C VAL A 18 6.14 -1.92 2.17
N VAL A 19 7.08 -1.28 2.88
CA VAL A 19 7.59 -1.76 4.18
C VAL A 19 6.48 -1.80 5.21
N LEU A 20 5.58 -0.81 5.22
CA LEU A 20 4.47 -0.73 6.17
C LEU A 20 3.35 -1.73 5.84
N SER A 21 3.19 -2.12 4.57
CA SER A 21 2.08 -2.98 4.16
C SER A 21 2.08 -4.35 4.84
N VAL A 22 3.26 -4.96 4.98
CA VAL A 22 3.45 -6.27 5.60
C VAL A 22 3.06 -6.26 7.09
N PRO A 23 3.67 -5.43 7.97
CA PRO A 23 3.31 -5.42 9.38
C PRO A 23 1.86 -4.99 9.61
N VAL A 24 1.31 -4.06 8.81
CA VAL A 24 -0.11 -3.70 8.92
C VAL A 24 -1.01 -4.88 8.63
N ALA A 25 -0.78 -5.59 7.52
CA ALA A 25 -1.59 -6.76 7.16
C ALA A 25 -1.47 -7.88 8.20
N LEU A 26 -0.25 -8.19 8.65
CA LEU A 26 0.00 -9.26 9.62
C LEU A 26 -0.54 -8.92 11.01
N VAL A 27 -0.36 -7.70 11.50
CA VAL A 27 -0.89 -7.28 12.81
C VAL A 27 -2.42 -7.23 12.76
N ALA A 28 -3.01 -6.71 11.69
CA ALA A 28 -4.46 -6.70 11.53
C ALA A 28 -5.04 -8.12 11.52
N TYR A 29 -4.40 -9.04 10.80
CA TYR A 29 -4.78 -10.45 10.78
C TYR A 29 -4.59 -11.14 12.14
N ALA A 30 -3.41 -10.98 12.76
CA ALA A 30 -3.13 -11.59 14.06
C ALA A 30 -4.12 -11.11 15.14
N LEU A 31 -4.47 -9.82 15.14
CA LEU A 31 -5.46 -9.28 16.06
C LEU A 31 -6.90 -9.69 15.68
N SER A 32 -7.21 -9.93 14.40
CA SER A 32 -8.55 -10.37 13.98
C SER A 32 -8.87 -11.77 14.49
N THR A 33 -7.86 -12.65 14.63
CA THR A 33 -8.05 -14.00 15.23
C THR A 33 -8.62 -13.96 16.67
N ARG A 34 -8.48 -12.83 17.36
CA ARG A 34 -9.01 -12.61 18.72
C ARG A 34 -10.22 -11.67 18.76
N SER A 35 -10.62 -11.11 17.63
CA SER A 35 -11.71 -10.14 17.49
C SER A 35 -12.91 -10.76 16.78
N ARG A 36 -14.07 -10.10 16.88
CA ARG A 36 -15.28 -10.50 16.13
C ARG A 36 -15.33 -9.90 14.71
N THR A 37 -14.55 -8.86 14.41
CA THR A 37 -14.54 -8.21 13.09
C THR A 37 -13.13 -7.80 12.67
N PHE A 38 -12.77 -8.11 11.41
CA PHE A 38 -11.51 -7.71 10.79
C PHE A 38 -11.47 -6.20 10.55
N ARG A 39 -12.57 -5.60 10.09
CA ARG A 39 -12.68 -4.15 9.85
C ARG A 39 -12.38 -3.33 11.10
N GLY A 40 -12.91 -3.74 12.25
CA GLY A 40 -12.65 -3.05 13.52
C GLY A 40 -11.17 -3.10 13.89
N THR A 41 -10.56 -4.28 13.75
CA THR A 41 -9.14 -4.50 14.00
C THR A 41 -8.25 -3.69 13.04
N LEU A 42 -8.54 -3.71 11.74
CA LEU A 42 -7.82 -2.91 10.75
C LEU A 42 -7.93 -1.41 11.06
N GLY A 43 -9.10 -0.95 11.53
CA GLY A 43 -9.32 0.42 12.00
C GLY A 43 -8.39 0.79 13.17
N TRP A 44 -8.23 -0.09 14.15
CA TRP A 44 -7.30 0.12 15.27
C TRP A 44 -5.84 0.16 14.81
N VAL A 45 -5.43 -0.76 13.93
CA VAL A 45 -4.07 -0.77 13.36
C VAL A 45 -3.82 0.51 12.56
N ALA A 46 -4.78 0.92 11.73
CA ALA A 46 -4.70 2.16 10.95
C ALA A 46 -4.62 3.40 11.85
N ALA A 47 -5.37 3.43 12.96
CA ALA A 47 -5.29 4.51 13.94
C ALA A 47 -3.92 4.55 14.64
N GLY A 48 -3.35 3.39 15.00
CA GLY A 48 -2.01 3.29 15.56
C GLY A 48 -0.94 3.80 14.59
N VAL A 49 -1.03 3.39 13.32
CA VAL A 49 -0.17 3.90 12.24
C VAL A 49 -0.31 5.41 12.08
N ALA A 50 -1.53 5.93 12.05
CA ALA A 50 -1.78 7.37 11.98
C ALA A 50 -1.16 8.11 13.16
N GLY A 51 -1.24 7.55 14.37
CA GLY A 51 -0.57 8.09 15.56
C GLY A 51 0.95 8.15 15.41
N LEU A 52 1.58 7.11 14.89
CA LEU A 52 3.03 7.09 14.61
C LEU A 52 3.42 8.14 13.55
N VAL A 53 2.61 8.30 12.51
CA VAL A 53 2.82 9.32 11.47
C VAL A 53 2.73 10.73 12.07
N LEU A 54 1.71 10.99 12.90
CA LEU A 54 1.55 12.29 13.56
C LEU A 54 2.68 12.57 14.56
N ALA A 55 3.15 11.55 15.29
CA ALA A 55 4.32 11.68 16.16
C ALA A 55 5.59 12.02 15.35
N GLY A 56 5.82 11.34 14.23
CA GLY A 56 6.92 11.64 13.31
C GLY A 56 6.82 13.04 12.71
N ALA A 57 5.63 13.46 12.27
CA ALA A 57 5.37 14.81 11.76
C ALA A 57 5.65 15.88 12.83
N THR A 58 5.23 15.63 14.06
CA THR A 58 5.46 16.54 15.21
C THR A 58 6.94 16.64 15.53
N ALA A 59 7.68 15.53 15.51
CA ALA A 59 9.12 15.54 15.69
C ALA A 59 9.84 16.33 14.59
N LEU A 60 9.46 16.14 13.31
CA LEU A 60 10.01 16.92 12.19
C LEU A 60 9.71 18.42 12.33
N ALA A 61 8.49 18.77 12.75
CA ALA A 61 8.12 20.16 13.00
C ALA A 61 8.93 20.79 14.14
N ALA A 62 9.23 20.03 15.19
CA ALA A 62 9.95 20.51 16.36
C ALA A 62 11.47 20.62 16.15
N PHE A 63 12.06 19.70 15.37
CA PHE A 63 13.52 19.58 15.26
C PHE A 63 14.12 20.02 13.92
N ALA A 64 13.32 20.12 12.86
CA ALA A 64 13.80 20.55 11.54
C ALA A 64 13.16 21.88 11.13
N ASP A 65 11.87 21.87 10.83
CA ASP A 65 11.08 23.06 10.45
C ASP A 65 9.58 22.70 10.47
N PRO A 66 8.69 23.58 10.94
CA PRO A 66 7.24 23.33 10.96
C PRO A 66 6.65 22.95 9.60
N THR A 67 7.15 23.56 8.51
CA THR A 67 6.71 23.28 7.14
C THR A 67 7.08 21.85 6.74
N VAL A 68 8.25 21.35 7.15
CA VAL A 68 8.67 19.98 6.86
C VAL A 68 7.74 18.96 7.53
N GLY A 69 7.35 19.20 8.79
CA GLY A 69 6.39 18.35 9.49
C GLY A 69 5.02 18.32 8.81
N LEU A 70 4.51 19.49 8.38
CA LEU A 70 3.24 19.59 7.66
C LEU A 70 3.28 18.89 6.29
N VAL A 71 4.33 19.12 5.51
CA VAL A 71 4.52 18.48 4.20
C VAL A 71 4.60 16.97 4.35
N PHE A 72 5.34 16.47 5.34
CA PHE A 72 5.42 15.05 5.64
C PHE A 72 4.04 14.46 5.97
N ALA A 73 3.30 15.09 6.89
CA ALA A 73 1.96 14.61 7.27
C ALA A 73 1.00 14.57 6.08
N ALA A 74 0.99 15.62 5.25
CA ALA A 74 0.13 15.70 4.06
C ALA A 74 0.48 14.62 3.03
N LEU A 75 1.78 14.42 2.76
CA LEU A 75 2.25 13.40 1.81
C LEU A 75 1.91 11.99 2.29
N VAL A 76 2.17 11.67 3.56
CA VAL A 76 1.88 10.34 4.11
C VAL A 76 0.37 10.10 4.16
N ALA A 77 -0.44 11.10 4.49
CA ALA A 77 -1.89 10.98 4.44
C ALA A 77 -2.39 10.72 3.01
N ALA A 78 -1.93 11.49 2.04
CA ALA A 78 -2.27 11.29 0.63
C ALA A 78 -1.84 9.90 0.14
N ALA A 79 -0.64 9.46 0.49
CA ALA A 79 -0.13 8.12 0.19
C ALA A 79 -0.97 7.03 0.86
N GLY A 80 -1.38 7.21 2.11
CA GLY A 80 -2.26 6.28 2.82
C GLY A 80 -3.61 6.12 2.12
N VAL A 81 -4.16 7.21 1.57
CA VAL A 81 -5.39 7.15 0.77
C VAL A 81 -5.16 6.41 -0.55
N VAL A 82 -4.15 6.83 -1.32
CA VAL A 82 -3.93 6.36 -2.71
C VAL A 82 -3.34 4.96 -2.77
N LEU A 83 -2.46 4.59 -1.83
CA LEU A 83 -1.73 3.33 -1.85
C LEU A 83 -2.31 2.27 -0.91
N ALA A 84 -3.16 2.65 0.05
CA ALA A 84 -3.79 1.71 0.98
C ALA A 84 -5.32 1.77 0.92
N ALA A 85 -5.95 2.86 1.37
CA ALA A 85 -7.41 2.89 1.55
C ALA A 85 -8.19 2.64 0.25
N PHE A 86 -7.81 3.31 -0.84
CA PHE A 86 -8.46 3.15 -2.13
C PHE A 86 -8.22 1.75 -2.75
N PRO A 87 -6.96 1.26 -2.87
CA PRO A 87 -6.70 -0.10 -3.34
C PRO A 87 -7.37 -1.20 -2.50
N LEU A 88 -7.39 -1.07 -1.17
CA LEU A 88 -8.05 -2.03 -0.29
C LEU A 88 -9.58 -2.03 -0.48
N TYR A 89 -10.17 -0.85 -0.68
CA TYR A 89 -11.59 -0.74 -1.00
C TYR A 89 -11.92 -1.43 -2.33
N ILE A 90 -11.17 -1.15 -3.39
CA ILE A 90 -11.36 -1.80 -4.70
C ILE A 90 -11.11 -3.31 -4.59
N GLY A 91 -10.02 -3.72 -3.92
CA GLY A 91 -9.69 -5.11 -3.69
C GLY A 91 -10.80 -5.87 -2.96
N ARG A 92 -11.39 -5.25 -1.92
CA ARG A 92 -12.56 -5.80 -1.21
C ARG A 92 -13.73 -6.03 -2.17
N LEU A 93 -14.09 -5.03 -2.98
CA LEU A 93 -15.19 -5.15 -3.94
C LEU A 93 -14.94 -6.27 -4.97
N LEU A 94 -13.70 -6.43 -5.43
CA LEU A 94 -13.34 -7.52 -6.34
C LEU A 94 -13.48 -8.89 -5.68
N VAL A 95 -13.00 -9.05 -4.45
CA VAL A 95 -13.11 -10.31 -3.71
C VAL A 95 -14.58 -10.63 -3.39
N GLU A 96 -15.37 -9.66 -2.93
CA GLU A 96 -16.82 -9.80 -2.72
C GLU A 96 -17.53 -10.27 -4.00
N ARG A 97 -17.09 -9.79 -5.17
CA ARG A 97 -17.69 -10.15 -6.45
C ARG A 97 -17.30 -11.54 -6.95
N TRP A 98 -16.11 -12.03 -6.60
CA TRP A 98 -15.56 -13.28 -7.11
C TRP A 98 -15.68 -14.46 -6.14
N THR A 99 -16.15 -14.22 -4.92
CA THR A 99 -16.23 -15.22 -3.84
C THR A 99 -17.57 -15.11 -3.10
N PRO A 100 -18.01 -16.15 -2.36
CA PRO A 100 -19.19 -16.08 -1.51
C PRO A 100 -18.94 -15.37 -0.17
N LEU A 101 -17.77 -14.73 0.01
CA LEU A 101 -17.38 -14.14 1.28
C LEU A 101 -18.20 -12.90 1.61
N GLY A 102 -18.52 -12.74 2.91
CA GLY A 102 -19.05 -11.48 3.42
C GLY A 102 -18.04 -10.34 3.35
N PRO A 103 -18.49 -9.08 3.49
CA PRO A 103 -17.65 -7.89 3.27
C PRO A 103 -16.46 -7.76 4.24
N ASP A 104 -16.55 -8.35 5.42
CA ASP A 104 -15.47 -8.34 6.41
C ASP A 104 -14.35 -9.32 6.04
N ALA A 105 -14.71 -10.56 5.68
CA ALA A 105 -13.77 -11.56 5.19
C ALA A 105 -13.14 -11.15 3.85
N ALA A 106 -13.91 -10.56 2.94
CA ALA A 106 -13.37 -10.04 1.68
C ALA A 106 -12.32 -8.94 1.91
N LEU A 107 -12.51 -8.09 2.93
CA LEU A 107 -11.55 -7.07 3.31
C LEU A 107 -10.28 -7.69 3.90
N GLU A 108 -10.41 -8.76 4.68
CA GLU A 108 -9.28 -9.53 5.20
C GLU A 108 -8.41 -10.06 4.06
N TYR A 109 -8.99 -10.79 3.10
CA TYR A 109 -8.24 -11.32 1.95
C TYR A 109 -7.62 -10.21 1.09
N ALA A 110 -8.35 -9.11 0.84
CA ALA A 110 -7.80 -7.96 0.12
C ALA A 110 -6.60 -7.34 0.88
N THR A 111 -6.69 -7.27 2.21
CA THR A 111 -5.60 -6.74 3.06
C THR A 111 -4.38 -7.66 3.08
N LEU A 112 -4.58 -8.97 3.10
CA LEU A 112 -3.50 -9.96 2.97
C LEU A 112 -2.86 -9.96 1.57
N GLY A 113 -3.64 -9.65 0.54
CA GLY A 113 -3.15 -9.49 -0.83
C GLY A 113 -2.42 -8.16 -1.09
N TRP A 114 -2.63 -7.14 -0.27
CA TRP A 114 -2.06 -5.81 -0.46
C TRP A 114 -0.52 -5.77 -0.45
N PRO A 115 0.19 -6.43 0.48
CA PRO A 115 1.65 -6.52 0.43
C PRO A 115 2.18 -7.09 -0.89
N VAL A 116 1.51 -8.10 -1.45
CA VAL A 116 1.91 -8.72 -2.71
C VAL A 116 1.83 -7.71 -3.86
N ALA A 117 0.75 -6.93 -3.91
CA ALA A 117 0.58 -5.88 -4.92
C ALA A 117 1.64 -4.77 -4.80
N MET A 118 1.93 -4.33 -3.57
CA MET A 118 2.94 -3.30 -3.30
C MET A 118 4.35 -3.78 -3.67
N VAL A 119 4.70 -5.01 -3.30
CA VAL A 119 6.00 -5.60 -3.65
C VAL A 119 6.11 -5.81 -5.16
N ALA A 120 5.07 -6.31 -5.82
CA ALA A 120 5.07 -6.47 -7.28
C ALA A 120 5.25 -5.13 -7.99
N GLY A 121 4.53 -4.09 -7.56
CA GLY A 121 4.69 -2.74 -8.09
C GLY A 121 6.10 -2.19 -7.87
N PHE A 122 6.68 -2.43 -6.68
CA PHE A 122 8.07 -2.05 -6.39
C PHE A 122 9.07 -2.73 -7.32
N VAL A 123 9.04 -4.07 -7.36
CA VAL A 123 10.02 -4.89 -8.09
C VAL A 123 9.96 -4.65 -9.59
N VAL A 124 8.75 -4.54 -10.15
CA VAL A 124 8.56 -4.40 -11.61
C VAL A 124 8.85 -2.99 -12.10
N PHE A 125 8.48 -1.94 -11.34
CA PHE A 125 8.49 -0.58 -11.85
C PHE A 125 9.55 0.32 -11.20
N LEU A 126 9.84 0.15 -9.91
CA LEU A 126 10.77 1.02 -9.18
C LEU A 126 12.16 0.41 -8.99
N ALA A 127 12.26 -0.92 -8.97
CA ALA A 127 13.51 -1.66 -8.88
C ALA A 127 13.75 -2.68 -10.02
N PRO A 128 13.38 -2.44 -11.29
CA PRO A 128 13.66 -3.40 -12.36
C PRO A 128 15.17 -3.48 -12.62
N GLY A 129 15.82 -4.51 -12.06
CA GLY A 129 17.24 -4.81 -12.29
C GLY A 129 18.24 -4.20 -11.29
N GLY A 130 17.78 -3.74 -10.12
CA GLY A 130 18.62 -3.20 -9.05
C GLY A 130 18.86 -1.69 -9.11
N PRO A 131 19.59 -1.11 -8.13
CA PRO A 131 19.71 0.35 -7.94
C PRO A 131 20.47 1.12 -9.05
N ALA A 132 20.95 0.42 -10.09
CA ALA A 132 21.81 0.98 -11.15
C ALA A 132 21.21 0.88 -12.57
N ARG A 133 19.92 0.53 -12.72
CA ARG A 133 19.22 0.44 -14.00
C ARG A 133 17.96 1.31 -14.04
N ASP A 134 17.51 1.64 -15.25
CA ASP A 134 16.38 2.54 -15.50
C ASP A 134 15.10 2.05 -14.82
N ASN A 135 14.64 2.80 -13.82
CA ASN A 135 13.33 2.68 -13.19
C ASN A 135 12.29 3.63 -13.81
N LEU A 136 11.04 3.49 -13.36
CA LEU A 136 9.89 4.22 -13.89
C LEU A 136 10.04 5.76 -13.78
N THR A 137 10.83 6.27 -12.83
CA THR A 137 11.09 7.72 -12.69
C THR A 137 12.05 8.30 -13.74
N PHE A 138 12.77 7.46 -14.47
CA PHE A 138 13.63 7.88 -15.58
C PHE A 138 12.92 7.88 -16.93
N LEU A 139 11.72 7.29 -17.01
CA LEU A 139 10.92 7.29 -18.23
C LEU A 139 10.34 8.69 -18.49
N SER A 140 10.23 9.05 -19.77
CA SER A 140 9.57 10.29 -20.21
C SER A 140 8.62 10.03 -21.38
N GLY A 141 7.74 11.00 -21.66
CA GLY A 141 6.80 10.93 -22.77
C GLY A 141 5.75 9.81 -22.62
N PRO A 142 5.21 9.28 -23.73
CA PRO A 142 4.13 8.29 -23.72
C PRO A 142 4.47 7.00 -22.96
N VAL A 143 5.74 6.58 -22.98
CA VAL A 143 6.21 5.37 -22.30
C VAL A 143 6.06 5.51 -20.78
N ALA A 144 6.39 6.68 -20.23
CA ALA A 144 6.19 6.97 -18.81
C ALA A 144 4.70 6.93 -18.43
N ALA A 145 3.84 7.52 -19.25
CA ALA A 145 2.40 7.54 -19.00
C ALA A 145 1.80 6.12 -18.94
N ILE A 146 2.21 5.25 -19.87
CA ILE A 146 1.80 3.84 -19.88
C ILE A 146 2.33 3.14 -18.64
N ALA A 147 3.62 3.28 -18.33
CA ALA A 147 4.22 2.61 -17.17
C ALA A 147 3.56 3.03 -15.84
N TRP A 148 3.34 4.33 -15.63
CA TRP A 148 2.61 4.84 -14.45
C TRP A 148 1.19 4.29 -14.38
N THR A 149 0.51 4.19 -15.52
CA THR A 149 -0.85 3.64 -15.60
C THR A 149 -0.87 2.16 -15.22
N VAL A 150 0.04 1.36 -15.77
CA VAL A 150 0.14 -0.07 -15.43
C VAL A 150 0.49 -0.25 -13.95
N MET A 151 1.45 0.53 -13.43
CA MET A 151 1.78 0.50 -12.00
C MET A 151 0.55 0.84 -11.14
N GLY A 152 -0.20 1.88 -11.50
CA GLY A 152 -1.44 2.25 -10.83
C GLY A 152 -2.48 1.12 -10.84
N LEU A 153 -2.64 0.43 -11.97
CA LEU A 153 -3.52 -0.73 -12.08
C LEU A 153 -3.06 -1.90 -11.20
N VAL A 154 -1.76 -2.20 -11.18
CA VAL A 154 -1.20 -3.26 -10.33
C VAL A 154 -1.43 -2.95 -8.86
N VAL A 155 -1.16 -1.73 -8.42
CA VAL A 155 -1.36 -1.32 -7.02
C VAL A 155 -2.84 -1.31 -6.65
N THR A 156 -3.72 -0.88 -7.55
CA THR A 156 -5.17 -0.75 -7.28
C THR A 156 -5.91 -2.09 -7.31
N LEU A 157 -5.65 -2.92 -8.31
CA LEU A 157 -6.36 -4.19 -8.52
C LEU A 157 -5.65 -5.37 -7.86
N GLY A 158 -4.34 -5.26 -7.66
CA GLY A 158 -3.49 -6.31 -7.10
C GLY A 158 -3.95 -6.84 -5.74
N PRO A 159 -4.39 -6.02 -4.77
CA PRO A 159 -4.87 -6.52 -3.48
C PRO A 159 -6.03 -7.50 -3.63
N GLY A 160 -6.98 -7.20 -4.52
CA GLY A 160 -8.11 -8.08 -4.81
C GLY A 160 -7.72 -9.36 -5.55
N VAL A 161 -6.84 -9.26 -6.55
CA VAL A 161 -6.36 -10.42 -7.32
C VAL A 161 -5.55 -11.37 -6.43
N ALA A 162 -4.60 -10.84 -5.65
CA ALA A 162 -3.79 -11.63 -4.72
C ALA A 162 -4.65 -12.21 -3.59
N GLY A 163 -5.59 -11.44 -3.04
CA GLY A 163 -6.53 -11.90 -2.03
C GLY A 163 -7.42 -13.04 -2.52
N TYR A 164 -7.95 -12.93 -3.75
CA TYR A 164 -8.70 -14.01 -4.40
C TYR A 164 -7.84 -15.27 -4.61
N GLY A 165 -6.59 -15.09 -5.05
CA GLY A 165 -5.64 -16.19 -5.19
C GLY A 165 -5.41 -16.92 -3.87
N LEU A 166 -5.23 -16.17 -2.78
CA LEU A 166 -5.08 -16.72 -1.43
C LEU A 166 -6.32 -17.50 -0.99
N TYR A 167 -7.52 -16.95 -1.19
CA TYR A 167 -8.78 -17.63 -0.90
C TYR A 167 -8.88 -18.98 -1.63
N ARG A 168 -8.56 -19.01 -2.93
CA ARG A 168 -8.59 -20.24 -3.74
C ARG A 168 -7.57 -21.28 -3.29
N LEU A 169 -6.44 -20.86 -2.74
CA LEU A 169 -5.44 -21.78 -2.19
C LEU A 169 -5.94 -22.41 -0.88
N VAL A 170 -6.52 -21.60 0.02
CA VAL A 170 -7.06 -22.08 1.28
C VAL A 170 -8.24 -23.04 1.05
N ASP A 171 -9.18 -22.66 0.17
CA ASP A 171 -10.37 -23.46 -0.19
C ASP A 171 -10.03 -24.82 -0.81
N ARG A 172 -8.86 -24.96 -1.45
CA ARG A 172 -8.39 -26.23 -2.01
C ARG A 172 -7.65 -27.12 -1.02
N LEU A 173 -7.13 -26.54 0.06
CA LEU A 173 -6.29 -27.24 1.04
C LEU A 173 -7.04 -27.60 2.33
N GLY A 174 -8.20 -26.96 2.59
CA GLY A 174 -9.12 -27.28 3.68
C GLY A 174 -10.20 -28.26 3.26
#